data_AF-A0A0N4XM84-F1
#
_entry.id   AF-A0A0N4XM84-F1
#
_cell.length_a   1.000
_cell.length_b   1.000
_cell.length_c   1.000
_cell.angle_alpha   90.00
_cell.angle_beta   90.00
_cell.angle_gamma   90.00
#
_symmetry.space_group_name_H-M   'P 1'
#
loop_
_entity.id
_entity.type
_entity.pdbx_description
1 polymer ?
#
loop_
_entity_poly.entity_id
_entity_poly.type
_entity_poly.pdbx_seq_one_letter_code
_entity_poly.pdbx_strand_id
1 'polypeptide(L)' 'MNYMETPTGLKMVMNTDPSAVGIPELIRSIYQIYVETVMKNALIDTETQISSELFASRVDQIVCGHSSYI' A
#
# COMPACT_ATOMS: atom_id res chain seq x y z
N MET A 1 3.95 -7.66 12.65
CA MET A 1 4.68 -7.34 11.40
C MET A 1 4.06 -8.17 10.29
N ASN A 2 3.49 -7.50 9.28
CA ASN A 2 2.84 -8.15 8.16
C ASN A 2 3.69 -7.95 6.90
N TYR A 3 3.86 -9.03 6.13
CA TYR A 3 4.69 -9.06 4.92
C TYR A 3 3.90 -9.69 3.78
N MET A 4 3.90 -9.04 2.61
CA MET A 4 3.33 -9.59 1.39
C MET A 4 4.31 -9.36 0.24
N GLU A 5 4.58 -10.42 -0.51
CA GLU A 5 5.41 -10.36 -1.72
C GLU A 5 4.54 -10.70 -2.93
N THR A 6 4.67 -9.92 -3.99
CA THR A 6 4.01 -10.19 -5.26
C THR A 6 4.95 -10.97 -6.18
N PRO A 7 4.42 -11.74 -7.14
CA PRO A 7 5.24 -12.47 -8.12
C PRO A 7 6.08 -11.56 -9.02
N THR A 8 5.83 -10.25 -9.02
CA THR A 8 6.66 -9.24 -9.69
C THR A 8 7.90 -8.83 -8.89
N GLY A 9 8.09 -9.39 -7.69
CA GLY A 9 9.20 -9.06 -6.79
C GLY A 9 8.97 -7.83 -5.92
N LEU A 10 7.76 -7.24 -5.94
CA LEU A 10 7.40 -6.12 -5.06
C LEU A 10 7.13 -6.65 -3.65
N LYS A 11 7.80 -6.07 -2.66
CA LYS A 11 7.70 -6.44 -1.25
C LYS A 11 6.97 -5.35 -0.48
N MET A 12 5.83 -5.69 0.09
CA MET A 12 5.04 -4.81 0.94
C MET A 12 5.22 -5.22 2.39
N VAL A 13 5.70 -4.28 3.22
CA VAL A 13 5.92 -4.48 4.65
C VAL A 13 5.08 -3.49 5.41
N MET A 14 4.25 -3.98 6.32
CA MET A 14 3.40 -3.14 7.17
C MET A 14 3.58 -3.53 8.64
N ASN A 15 4.01 -2.55 9.43
CA ASN A 15 4.05 -2.67 10.88
C ASN A 15 2.71 -2.22 11.45
N THR A 16 2.08 -3.10 12.19
CA THR A 16 0.75 -2.96 12.78
C THR A 16 0.77 -3.56 14.18
N ASP A 17 -0.18 -3.14 15.01
CA ASP A 17 -0.39 -3.73 16.34
C ASP A 17 -0.62 -5.25 16.21
N PRO A 18 -0.06 -6.08 17.11
CA PRO A 18 -0.29 -7.53 17.10
C PRO A 18 -1.77 -7.94 17.20
N SER A 19 -2.65 -7.06 17.69
CA SER A 19 -4.10 -7.27 17.80
C SER A 19 -4.87 -6.81 16.57
N ALA A 20 -4.20 -6.18 15.59
CA ALA A 20 -4.85 -5.64 14.40
C ALA A 20 -5.34 -6.78 13.49
N VAL A 21 -6.63 -6.73 13.14
CA VAL A 21 -7.31 -7.73 12.30
C VAL A 21 -7.58 -7.10 10.93
N GLY A 22 -7.57 -7.90 9.85
CA GLY A 22 -7.85 -7.38 8.50
C GLY A 22 -6.66 -6.75 7.77
N ILE A 23 -5.46 -6.78 8.37
CA ILE A 23 -4.24 -6.24 7.75
C ILE A 23 -3.91 -6.86 6.37
N PRO A 24 -4.07 -8.17 6.14
CA PRO A 24 -3.86 -8.75 4.81
C PRO A 24 -4.78 -8.14 3.74
N GLU A 25 -6.02 -7.82 4.08
CA GLU A 25 -6.99 -7.19 3.17
C GLU A 25 -6.63 -5.71 2.92
N LEU A 26 -6.15 -5.02 3.95
CA LEU A 26 -5.62 -3.66 3.82
C LEU A 26 -4.41 -3.62 2.89
N ILE A 27 -3.44 -4.53 3.06
CA ILE A 27 -2.26 -4.64 2.19
C ILE A 27 -2.68 -4.94 0.74
N ARG A 28 -3.67 -5.82 0.54
CA ARG A 28 -4.21 -6.10 -0.80
C ARG A 28 -4.87 -4.87 -1.43
N SER A 29 -5.56 -4.06 -0.63
CA SER A 29 -6.16 -2.80 -1.08
C SER A 29 -5.09 -1.77 -1.46
N ILE A 30 -4.01 -1.66 -0.67
CA ILE A 30 -2.85 -0.81 -1.00
C ILE A 30 -2.20 -1.27 -2.31
N TYR A 31 -2.08 -2.58 -2.53
CA TYR A 31 -1.57 -3.12 -3.79
C TYR A 31 -2.44 -2.73 -4.99
N GLN A 32 -3.76 -2.80 -4.84
CA GLN A 32 -4.66 -2.35 -5.90
C GLN A 32 -4.45 -0.86 -6.22
N ILE A 33 -4.37 0.00 -5.18
CA ILE A 33 -4.09 1.43 -5.37
C ILE A 33 -2.75 1.64 -6.07
N TYR A 34 -1.70 0.93 -5.66
CA TYR A 34 -0.39 0.99 -6.30
C TYR A 34 -0.47 0.66 -7.80
N VAL A 35 -1.17 -0.41 -8.18
CA VAL A 35 -1.34 -0.76 -9.60
C VAL A 35 -2.12 0.35 -10.33
N GLU A 36 -3.16 0.91 -9.72
CA GLU A 36 -3.99 1.93 -10.37
C GLU A 36 -3.33 3.30 -10.49
N THR A 37 -2.52 3.71 -9.52
CA THR A 37 -1.93 5.05 -9.49
C THR A 37 -0.48 5.07 -9.95
N VAL A 38 0.28 4.00 -9.77
CA VAL A 38 1.69 3.91 -10.14
C VAL A 38 1.86 3.16 -11.46
N MET A 39 1.39 1.91 -11.54
CA MET A 39 1.60 1.10 -12.76
C MET A 39 0.86 1.65 -13.99
N LYS A 40 -0.30 2.27 -13.83
CA LYS A 40 -1.00 2.95 -14.95
C LYS A 40 -0.36 4.28 -15.33
N ASN A 41 0.46 4.89 -14.46
CA ASN A 41 1.12 6.16 -14.72
C ASN A 41 2.54 5.91 -15.22
N ALA A 42 2.71 5.86 -16.55
CA ALA A 42 4.01 5.70 -17.20
C ALA A 42 5.01 6.85 -16.95
N LEU A 43 4.56 7.94 -16.31
CA LEU A 43 5.39 9.06 -15.88
C LEU A 43 6.07 8.82 -14.53
N ILE A 44 5.62 7.82 -13.76
CA ILE A 44 6.21 7.48 -12.47
C ILE A 44 7.28 6.44 -12.69
N ASP A 45 8.49 6.82 -12.32
CA ASP A 45 9.61 5.91 -12.33
C ASP A 45 9.51 4.94 -11.14
N THR A 46 9.34 3.66 -11.44
CA THR A 46 9.22 2.59 -10.45
C THR A 46 10.55 2.12 -9.86
N GLU A 47 11.68 2.55 -10.44
CA GLU A 47 13.01 2.27 -9.92
C GLU A 47 13.41 3.25 -8.80
N THR A 48 12.75 4.40 -8.73
CA THR A 48 12.97 5.45 -7.73
C THR A 48 11.80 5.57 -6.73
N GLN A 49 11.94 6.47 -5.76
CA GLN A 49 10.90 6.71 -4.76
C GLN A 49 9.62 7.21 -5.43
N ILE A 50 8.50 6.52 -5.19
CA ILE A 50 7.18 6.88 -5.72
C ILE A 50 6.79 8.28 -5.22
N SER A 51 6.91 9.30 -6.08
CA SER A 51 6.57 10.70 -5.75
C SER A 51 5.12 11.06 -6.13
N SER A 52 4.20 10.09 -6.06
CA SER A 52 2.81 10.31 -6.44
C SER A 52 1.99 10.79 -5.26
N GLU A 53 1.60 12.07 -5.27
CA GLU A 53 0.68 12.64 -4.28
C GLU A 53 -0.68 11.92 -4.29
N LEU A 54 -1.15 11.49 -5.47
CA LEU A 54 -2.39 10.73 -5.60
C LEU A 54 -2.28 9.38 -4.87
N PHE A 55 -1.17 8.65 -5.04
CA PHE A 55 -0.93 7.40 -4.32
C PHE A 55 -0.88 7.65 -2.81
N ALA A 56 -0.11 8.65 -2.37
CA ALA A 56 0.01 8.99 -0.95
C ALA A 56 -1.34 9.32 -0.32
N SER A 57 -2.14 10.18 -0.95
CA SER A 57 -3.46 10.57 -0.47
C SER A 57 -4.44 9.40 -0.39
N ARG A 58 -4.42 8.49 -1.37
CA ARG A 58 -5.30 7.32 -1.39
C ARG A 58 -4.92 6.29 -0.33
N VAL A 59 -3.61 6.03 -0.16
CA VAL A 59 -3.10 5.16 0.90
C VAL A 59 -3.43 5.74 2.28
N ASP A 60 -3.23 7.05 2.46
CA ASP A 60 -3.57 7.74 3.71
C ASP A 60 -5.05 7.58 4.06
N GLN A 61 -5.97 7.79 3.11
CA GLN A 61 -7.40 7.61 3.35
C GLN A 61 -7.78 6.21 3.83
N ILE A 62 -7.20 5.15 3.24
CA ILE A 62 -7.56 3.78 3.62
C ILE A 62 -6.88 3.34 4.92
N VAL A 63 -5.68 3.86 5.22
CA VAL A 63 -4.97 3.56 6.45
C VAL A 63 -5.62 4.31 7.62
N CYS A 64 -5.85 5.62 7.48
CA CYS A 64 -6.53 6.44 8.49
C CYS A 64 -8.00 6.02 8.71
N GLY A 65 -8.66 5.49 7.67
CA GLY A 65 -10.01 4.95 7.78
C GLY A 65 -10.08 3.53 8.36
N HIS A 66 -8.95 2.87 8.58
CA HIS A 66 -8.93 1.49 9.06
C HIS A 66 -9.29 1.43 10.55
N SER A 67 -10.13 0.48 10.93
CA SER A 67 -10.60 0.31 12.32
C SER A 67 -9.50 -0.01 13.34
N SER A 68 -8.32 -0.41 12.87
CA SER A 68 -7.13 -0.64 13.70
C SER A 68 -6.17 0.54 13.75
N TYR A 69 -6.49 1.66 13.08
CA TYR A 69 -5.76 2.91 13.18
C TYR A 69 -6.26 3.66 14.43
N ILE A 70 -5.45 3.62 15.49
CA ILE A 70 -5.72 4.26 16.79
C ILE A 70 -4.65 5.29 17.13
#